data_AF-A0A4Q2IZN1-F1
#
_entry.id   AF-A0A4Q2IZN1-F1
#
_cell.length_a   1.000
_cell.length_b   1.000
_cell.length_c   1.000
_cell.angle_alpha   90.00
_cell.angle_beta   90.00
_cell.angle_gamma   90.00
#
_symmetry.space_group_name_H-M   'P 1'
#
loop_
_entity.id
_entity.type
_entity.pdbx_description
1 polymer ?
#
loop_
_entity_poly.entity_id
_entity_poly.type
_entity_poly.pdbx_seq_one_letter_code
_entity_poly.pdbx_strand_id
1 'polypeptide(L)'
;MTNSEYAVDMLNYFYEEGDRDLIFFGQILGAVSYDDEDRLFDKTPEQRMTDAIKLVNYLISLGDFDVGRTIEQDGTCTYSFYKNGFQEFCVAANEMFSKNGIDNINLHAEIWLKKIHVGLPAPTIPNDIVKLFG
;
A
#
# COMPACT_ATOMS: atom_id res chain seq x y z
N MET A 1 -0.92 18.93 -10.84
CA MET A 1 -2.01 18.79 -9.84
C MET A 1 -1.52 19.32 -8.50
N THR A 2 -2.36 19.58 -7.49
CA THR A 2 -1.86 19.79 -6.10
C THR A 2 -1.65 18.45 -5.40
N ASN A 3 -0.79 18.39 -4.38
CA ASN A 3 -0.58 17.15 -3.60
C ASN A 3 -1.88 16.64 -2.95
N SER A 4 -2.80 17.56 -2.62
CA SER A 4 -4.11 17.20 -2.09
C SER A 4 -5.01 16.57 -3.15
N GLU A 5 -5.01 17.09 -4.37
CA GLU A 5 -5.75 16.50 -5.49
C GLU A 5 -5.15 15.14 -5.86
N TYR A 6 -3.82 15.02 -5.90
CA TYR A 6 -3.14 13.75 -6.16
C TYR A 6 -3.44 12.69 -5.09
N ALA A 7 -3.38 13.06 -3.80
CA ALA A 7 -3.73 12.15 -2.72
C ALA A 7 -5.17 11.64 -2.83
N VAL A 8 -6.11 12.53 -3.20
CA VAL A 8 -7.52 12.19 -3.41
C VAL A 8 -7.68 11.25 -4.60
N ASP A 9 -7.05 11.56 -5.73
CA ASP A 9 -7.14 10.75 -6.94
C ASP A 9 -6.52 9.35 -6.74
N MET A 10 -5.36 9.26 -6.08
CA MET A 10 -4.72 7.97 -5.77
C MET A 10 -5.55 7.12 -4.81
N LEU A 11 -6.14 7.73 -3.77
CA LEU A 11 -7.01 7.01 -2.85
C LEU A 11 -8.31 6.58 -3.54
N ASN A 12 -8.90 7.43 -4.38
CA ASN A 12 -10.04 7.04 -5.20
C ASN A 12 -9.68 5.86 -6.11
N TYR A 13 -8.50 5.87 -6.72
CA TYR A 13 -8.03 4.76 -7.57
C TYR A 13 -7.98 3.43 -6.80
N PHE A 14 -7.44 3.39 -5.58
CA PHE A 14 -7.47 2.18 -4.74
C PHE A 14 -8.89 1.70 -4.39
N TYR A 15 -9.88 2.60 -4.40
CA TYR A 15 -11.29 2.25 -4.20
C TYR A 15 -12.03 2.00 -5.54
N GLU A 16 -11.54 2.45 -6.68
CA GLU A 16 -12.12 2.15 -7.99
C GLU A 16 -11.68 0.77 -8.51
N GLU A 17 -10.49 0.30 -8.12
CA GLU A 17 -10.04 -1.06 -8.43
C GLU A 17 -11.10 -2.10 -7.96
N GLY A 18 -11.46 -2.99 -8.89
CA GLY A 18 -12.62 -3.89 -8.75
C GLY A 18 -12.42 -4.99 -7.72
N ASP A 19 -13.49 -5.76 -7.47
CA ASP A 19 -13.70 -6.78 -6.41
C ASP A 19 -12.61 -7.84 -6.19
N ARG A 20 -11.58 -7.89 -7.03
CA ARG A 20 -10.64 -9.01 -7.10
C ARG A 20 -9.17 -8.62 -7.19
N ASP A 21 -8.84 -7.36 -7.42
CA ASP A 21 -7.45 -7.00 -7.67
C ASP A 21 -6.68 -6.81 -6.35
N LEU A 22 -5.45 -7.32 -6.36
CA LEU A 22 -4.52 -7.16 -5.27
C LEU A 22 -3.78 -5.85 -5.47
N ILE A 23 -3.83 -4.98 -4.46
CA ILE A 23 -2.99 -3.79 -4.42
C ILE A 23 -1.66 -4.21 -3.80
N PHE A 24 -0.67 -4.42 -4.64
CA PHE A 24 0.67 -4.78 -4.20
C PHE A 24 1.30 -3.62 -3.44
N PHE A 25 2.11 -3.93 -2.42
CA PHE A 25 2.72 -2.88 -1.61
C PHE A 25 3.67 -1.98 -2.41
N GLY A 26 4.23 -2.47 -3.53
CA GLY A 26 4.95 -1.64 -4.49
C GLY A 26 4.11 -0.48 -5.07
N GLN A 27 2.81 -0.68 -5.29
CA GLN A 27 1.90 0.37 -5.75
C GLN A 27 1.67 1.42 -4.65
N ILE A 28 1.48 0.98 -3.40
CA ILE A 28 1.36 1.86 -2.23
C ILE A 28 2.64 2.67 -2.05
N LEU A 29 3.80 2.02 -2.16
CA LEU A 29 5.11 2.66 -2.12
C LEU A 29 5.23 3.71 -3.22
N GLY A 30 4.89 3.39 -4.46
CA GLY A 30 4.88 4.34 -5.58
C GLY A 30 4.03 5.58 -5.27
N ALA A 31 2.80 5.36 -4.82
CA ALA A 31 1.84 6.43 -4.53
C ALA A 31 2.35 7.47 -3.51
N VAL A 32 3.06 7.04 -2.46
CA VAL A 32 3.61 7.98 -1.45
C VAL A 32 5.01 8.52 -1.81
N SER A 33 5.54 8.14 -2.96
CA SER A 33 6.92 8.45 -3.38
C SER A 33 7.00 9.42 -4.54
N TYR A 34 6.01 9.44 -5.42
CA TYR A 34 6.03 10.21 -6.67
C TYR A 34 4.76 11.08 -6.77
N ASP A 35 4.84 12.19 -7.50
CA ASP A 35 3.68 13.01 -7.87
C ASP A 35 3.00 12.51 -9.17
N ASP A 36 2.02 13.28 -9.67
CA ASP A 36 1.30 12.99 -10.91
C ASP A 36 2.16 13.08 -12.18
N GLU A 37 3.37 13.64 -12.07
CA GLU A 37 4.34 13.76 -13.17
C GLU A 37 5.52 12.78 -13.03
N ASP A 38 5.36 11.73 -12.21
CA ASP A 38 6.39 10.73 -11.89
C ASP A 38 7.67 11.33 -11.27
N ARG A 39 7.56 12.52 -10.64
CA ARG A 39 8.70 13.15 -9.96
C ARG A 39 8.76 12.66 -8.53
N LEU A 40 9.94 12.20 -8.12
CA LEU A 40 10.17 11.73 -6.77
C LEU A 40 10.04 12.90 -5.77
N PHE A 41 9.25 12.72 -4.71
CA PHE A 41 9.25 13.63 -3.57
C PHE A 41 10.60 13.62 -2.85
N ASP A 42 10.91 14.72 -2.14
CA ASP A 42 12.12 14.79 -1.31
C ASP A 42 11.97 13.96 -0.03
N LYS A 43 12.06 12.63 -0.17
CA LYS A 43 11.87 11.65 0.89
C LYS A 43 12.97 10.59 0.88
N THR A 44 13.44 10.22 2.06
CA THR A 44 14.36 9.08 2.21
C THR A 44 13.62 7.75 2.02
N PRO A 45 14.33 6.65 1.70
CA PRO A 45 13.74 5.31 1.66
C PRO A 45 12.94 4.95 2.92
N GLU A 46 13.42 5.30 4.10
CA GLU A 46 12.78 5.03 5.39
C GLU A 46 11.48 5.84 5.58
N GLN A 47 11.48 7.11 5.12
CA GLN A 47 10.29 7.94 5.13
C GLN A 47 9.22 7.37 4.20
N ARG A 48 9.59 6.98 2.98
CA ARG A 48 8.69 6.34 2.01
C ARG A 48 8.08 5.05 2.57
N MET A 49 8.91 4.21 3.19
CA MET A 49 8.45 2.99 3.86
C MET A 49 7.46 3.30 5.00
N THR A 50 7.79 4.28 5.84
CA THR A 50 6.94 4.71 6.97
C THR A 50 5.61 5.26 6.48
N ASP A 51 5.62 6.10 5.44
CA ASP A 51 4.43 6.69 4.86
C ASP A 51 3.54 5.63 4.20
N ALA A 52 4.14 4.68 3.49
CA ALA A 52 3.40 3.55 2.91
C ALA A 52 2.75 2.68 4.00
N ILE A 53 3.47 2.33 5.07
CA ILE A 53 2.90 1.58 6.21
C ILE A 53 1.75 2.36 6.86
N LYS A 54 1.88 3.68 7.03
CA LYS A 54 0.80 4.52 7.57
C LYS A 54 -0.42 4.53 6.67
N LEU A 55 -0.22 4.62 5.36
CA LEU A 55 -1.30 4.58 4.38
C LEU A 55 -2.02 3.22 4.42
N VAL A 56 -1.28 2.11 4.49
CA VAL A 56 -1.86 0.76 4.66
C VAL A 56 -2.66 0.67 5.95
N ASN A 57 -2.12 1.14 7.08
CA ASN A 57 -2.83 1.13 8.35
C ASN A 57 -4.17 1.90 8.26
N TYR A 58 -4.15 3.07 7.62
CA TYR A 58 -5.35 3.86 7.40
C TYR A 58 -6.39 3.09 6.58
N LEU A 59 -6.00 2.54 5.43
CA LEU A 59 -6.90 1.75 4.56
C LEU A 59 -7.54 0.57 5.29
N ILE A 60 -6.77 -0.18 6.08
CA ILE A 60 -7.28 -1.31 6.86
C ILE A 60 -8.19 -0.83 8.00
N SER A 61 -7.85 0.29 8.66
CA SER A 61 -8.61 0.80 9.82
C SER A 61 -10.05 1.20 9.48
N LEU A 62 -10.33 1.47 8.20
CA LEU A 62 -11.66 1.75 7.69
C LEU A 62 -12.52 0.49 7.55
N GLY A 63 -11.89 -0.69 7.57
CA GLY A 63 -12.56 -1.98 7.39
C GLY A 63 -12.85 -2.32 5.92
N ASP A 64 -12.29 -1.57 4.97
CA ASP A 64 -12.52 -1.77 3.54
C ASP A 64 -11.47 -2.67 2.88
N PHE A 65 -10.32 -2.84 3.54
CA PHE A 65 -9.19 -3.63 3.05
C PHE A 65 -8.71 -4.61 4.12
N ASP A 66 -8.19 -5.73 3.64
CA ASP A 66 -7.46 -6.70 4.45
C ASP A 66 -6.08 -6.96 3.81
N VAL A 67 -5.12 -7.45 4.60
CA VAL A 67 -3.74 -7.65 4.15
C VAL A 67 -3.38 -9.11 4.03
N GLY A 68 -2.53 -9.41 3.06
CA GLY A 68 -2.04 -10.75 2.87
C GLY A 68 -0.71 -10.80 2.16
N ARG A 69 -0.36 -12.03 1.80
CA ARG A 69 0.84 -12.34 1.06
C ARG A 69 0.60 -13.37 -0.02
N THR A 70 1.45 -13.30 -1.02
CA THR A 70 1.65 -14.34 -2.01
C THR A 70 2.63 -15.37 -1.44
N ILE A 71 2.30 -16.64 -1.59
CA ILE A 71 3.14 -17.78 -1.22
C ILE A 71 3.39 -18.54 -2.52
N GLU A 72 4.64 -18.51 -2.99
CA GLU A 72 5.08 -19.33 -4.11
C GLU A 72 5.59 -20.67 -3.60
N GLN A 73 5.02 -21.76 -4.11
CA GLN A 73 5.47 -23.12 -3.80
C GLN A 73 5.37 -23.98 -5.06
N ASP A 74 6.48 -24.62 -5.44
CA ASP A 74 6.57 -25.53 -6.59
C ASP A 74 6.04 -24.92 -7.91
N GLY A 75 6.31 -23.62 -8.13
CA GLY A 75 5.86 -22.88 -9.31
C GLY A 75 4.38 -22.49 -9.30
N THR A 76 3.68 -22.70 -8.18
CA THR A 76 2.30 -22.26 -7.97
C THR A 76 2.25 -21.08 -6.99
N CYS A 77 1.59 -19.99 -7.39
CA CYS A 77 1.31 -18.87 -6.51
C CYS A 77 -0.03 -19.08 -5.81
N THR A 78 -0.01 -18.99 -4.48
CA THR A 78 -1.22 -18.98 -3.65
C THR A 78 -1.30 -17.67 -2.87
N TYR A 79 -2.52 -17.20 -2.62
CA TYR A 79 -2.78 -15.96 -1.89
C TYR A 79 -3.35 -16.28 -0.53
N SER A 80 -2.75 -15.73 0.52
CA SER A 80 -3.16 -15.99 1.90
C SER A 80 -3.20 -14.70 2.70
N PHE A 81 -4.30 -14.45 3.39
CA PHE A 81 -4.41 -13.34 4.34
C PHE A 81 -3.52 -13.57 5.56
N TYR A 82 -3.03 -12.48 6.13
CA TYR A 82 -2.33 -12.51 7.41
C TYR A 82 -3.33 -12.71 8.55
N LYS A 83 -3.07 -13.69 9.42
CA LYS A 83 -4.02 -14.06 10.50
C LYS A 83 -4.06 -13.00 11.59
N ASN A 84 -2.91 -12.38 11.87
CA ASN A 84 -2.81 -11.25 12.79
C ASN A 84 -2.87 -9.90 12.04
N GLY A 85 -3.40 -9.90 10.81
CA GLY A 85 -3.63 -8.72 9.99
C GLY A 85 -2.41 -7.80 9.88
N PHE A 86 -2.63 -6.52 10.20
CA PHE A 86 -1.65 -5.45 10.04
C PHE A 86 -0.33 -5.68 10.80
N GLN A 87 -0.35 -6.35 11.96
CA GLN A 87 0.87 -6.59 12.73
C GLN A 87 1.82 -7.54 11.99
N GLU A 88 1.29 -8.64 11.45
CA GLU A 88 2.06 -9.59 10.65
C GLU A 88 2.57 -8.96 9.35
N PHE A 89 1.73 -8.14 8.70
CA PHE A 89 2.12 -7.34 7.55
C PHE A 89 3.31 -6.44 7.85
N CYS A 90 3.27 -5.69 8.96
CA CYS A 90 4.37 -4.82 9.37
C CYS A 90 5.67 -5.59 9.58
N VAL A 91 5.61 -6.76 10.22
CA VAL A 91 6.81 -7.61 10.43
C VAL A 91 7.39 -8.03 9.09
N ALA A 92 6.55 -8.58 8.19
CA ALA A 92 7.00 -9.03 6.88
C ALA A 92 7.60 -7.89 6.04
N ALA A 93 6.92 -6.74 5.99
CA ALA A 93 7.40 -5.57 5.26
C ALA A 93 8.77 -5.08 5.78
N ASN A 94 8.93 -4.99 7.11
CA ASN A 94 10.21 -4.59 7.71
C ASN A 94 11.32 -5.62 7.49
N GLU A 95 11.01 -6.93 7.55
CA GLU A 95 11.98 -7.98 7.24
C GLU A 95 12.46 -7.91 5.78
N MET A 96 11.55 -7.67 4.83
CA MET A 96 11.89 -7.50 3.42
C MET A 96 12.72 -6.23 3.20
N PHE A 97 12.27 -5.11 3.77
CA PHE A 97 13.01 -3.84 3.70
C PHE A 97 14.41 -3.95 4.30
N SER A 98 14.58 -4.64 5.42
CA SER A 98 15.90 -4.80 6.07
C SER A 98 16.89 -5.63 5.24
N LYS A 99 16.42 -6.48 4.33
CA LYS A 99 17.28 -7.33 3.49
C LYS A 99 17.88 -6.55 2.32
N ASN A 100 17.04 -5.88 1.52
CA ASN A 100 17.43 -5.25 0.25
C ASN A 100 16.93 -3.81 0.09
N GLY A 101 16.50 -3.17 1.18
CA GLY A 101 15.98 -1.80 1.17
C GLY A 101 14.65 -1.66 0.45
N ILE A 102 14.40 -0.45 -0.04
CA ILE A 102 13.14 -0.07 -0.69
C ILE A 102 12.94 -0.78 -2.04
N ASP A 103 14.01 -1.21 -2.71
CA ASP A 103 13.98 -1.86 -4.04
C ASP A 103 13.85 -3.39 -3.95
N ASN A 104 13.57 -3.93 -2.76
CA ASN A 104 13.37 -5.36 -2.61
C ASN A 104 12.15 -5.83 -3.40
N ILE A 105 12.33 -6.62 -4.46
CA ILE A 105 11.23 -7.12 -5.29
C ILE A 105 10.14 -7.85 -4.48
N ASN A 106 10.53 -8.55 -3.41
CA ASN A 106 9.58 -9.24 -2.53
C ASN A 106 8.75 -8.23 -1.72
N LEU A 107 9.37 -7.13 -1.28
CA LEU A 107 8.64 -6.04 -0.62
C LEU A 107 7.56 -5.48 -1.56
N HIS A 108 7.87 -5.39 -2.86
CA HIS A 108 6.94 -4.84 -3.84
C HIS A 108 5.82 -5.81 -4.18
N ALA A 109 6.09 -7.11 -4.33
CA ALA A 109 5.16 -8.06 -4.96
C ALA A 109 4.64 -9.19 -4.05
N GLU A 110 5.33 -9.52 -2.95
CA GLU A 110 4.88 -10.63 -2.08
C GLU A 110 3.82 -10.22 -1.08
N ILE A 111 3.73 -8.94 -0.71
CA ILE A 111 2.73 -8.43 0.23
C ILE A 111 1.77 -7.49 -0.46
N TRP A 112 0.50 -7.58 -0.06
CA TRP A 112 -0.58 -6.86 -0.73
C TRP A 112 -1.73 -6.54 0.21
N LEU A 113 -2.55 -5.60 -0.24
CA LEU A 113 -3.87 -5.31 0.30
C LEU A 113 -4.91 -5.86 -0.67
N LYS A 114 -6.02 -6.33 -0.14
CA LYS A 114 -7.17 -6.72 -0.93
C LYS A 114 -8.41 -6.06 -0.36
N LYS A 115 -9.17 -5.45 -1.26
CA LYS A 115 -10.47 -4.87 -0.93
C LYS A 115 -11.45 -5.98 -0.53
N ILE A 116 -12.15 -5.78 0.59
CA ILE A 116 -13.13 -6.73 1.12
C ILE A 116 -14.58 -6.23 0.98
N HIS A 117 -14.79 -4.93 0.83
CA HIS A 117 -16.11 -4.31 0.57
C HIS A 117 -16.12 -3.57 -0.75
N VAL A 118 -17.02 -3.95 -1.65
CA VAL A 118 -17.08 -3.48 -3.03
C VAL A 118 -18.04 -2.32 -3.20
N GLY A 119 -17.73 -1.39 -4.10
CA GLY A 119 -18.63 -0.31 -4.51
C GLY A 119 -18.79 0.82 -3.50
N LEU A 120 -18.00 0.80 -2.41
CA LEU A 120 -17.89 1.93 -1.51
C LEU A 120 -16.93 2.98 -2.12
N PRO A 121 -17.31 4.26 -2.11
CA PRO A 121 -16.38 5.33 -2.46
C PRO A 121 -15.33 5.49 -1.35
N ALA A 122 -14.18 6.09 -1.68
CA ALA A 122 -13.20 6.46 -0.68
C ALA A 122 -13.84 7.43 0.35
N PRO A 123 -13.61 7.25 1.66
CA PRO A 123 -14.11 8.16 2.66
C PRO A 123 -13.36 9.50 2.60
N THR A 124 -13.85 10.49 3.34
CA THR A 124 -13.15 11.77 3.49
C THR A 124 -11.73 11.55 4.01
N ILE A 125 -10.75 12.02 3.25
CA ILE A 125 -9.34 11.76 3.50
C ILE A 125 -8.80 12.76 4.53
N PRO A 126 -8.28 12.29 5.69
CA PRO A 126 -7.69 13.16 6.69
C PRO A 126 -6.42 13.88 6.19
N ASN A 127 -6.18 15.10 6.68
CA ASN A 127 -5.02 15.91 6.27
C ASN A 127 -3.67 15.26 6.57
N ASP A 128 -3.57 14.43 7.60
CA ASP A 128 -2.36 13.67 7.92
C ASP A 128 -2.09 12.56 6.90
N ILE A 129 -3.14 11.98 6.29
CA ILE A 129 -3.02 11.05 5.15
C ILE A 129 -2.62 11.80 3.88
N VAL A 130 -3.18 12.99 3.64
CA VAL A 130 -2.78 13.82 2.48
C VAL A 130 -1.29 14.16 2.50
N LYS A 131 -0.72 14.46 3.67
CA LYS A 131 0.73 14.75 3.82
C LYS A 131 1.64 13.58 3.46
N LEU A 132 1.11 12.36 3.36
CA LEU A 132 1.90 11.20 2.89
C LEU A 132 2.23 11.31 1.40
N PHE A 133 1.64 12.24 0.66
CA PHE A 133 1.83 12.44 -0.78
C PHE A 133 2.67 13.69 -1.10
N GLY A 134 3.61 14.05 -0.20
CA GLY A 134 4.53 15.18 -0.37
C GLY A 134 4.13 16.43 0.39
#